data_AF-A0A9D2CEL8-F1
#
_entry.id   AF-A0A9D2CEL8-F1
#
_cell.length_a   1.000
_cell.length_b   1.000
_cell.length_c   1.000
_cell.angle_alpha   90.00
_cell.angle_beta   90.00
_cell.angle_gamma   90.00
#
_symmetry.space_group_name_H-M   'P 1'
#
loop_
_entity.id
_entity.type
_entity.pdbx_description
1 polymer ?
#
loop_
_entity_poly.entity_id
_entity_poly.type
_entity_poly.pdbx_seq_one_letter_code
_entity_poly.pdbx_strand_id
1 'polypeptide(L)'
;MQEKVKGFLTKGKQWWSGTKKRTKILLGAVLVVMLAVIAVIVAVTMNRPYVTLFTELNQTDMSAIVTYLSDNGITNYKVSGDNTILVPEDQEAQLKATLLTQGYPSSGFAYSTYFDHVGSLTTEAERNQLVLYELQDRTAAVIRSMDGVQDAVVQFTPGEDRAYVLDSGNVVEASAYVMVTMRDGRKLESTQAQGIRNLVSRSMQGLKVDNISIVDSYGNTYSTEDALTDLQDTSALKLRLEEQVNNTVRTNIMQVLLPLYGADNVYVSVNSTVNVDRTYTDSTDYNLEDWATGNEDGIIGKQVWDNQIIRDNGDNAAGGVAGTTANADLNTYVEDQQQIDGTETVISSSGENDRLVDTTKQQVEHVSGYVSDIMVSVTINQSAAGGVDENDLYPHIARAAGISADMQQDKIHVLIGPFYQPSTNLPVPVPATVPLWVILAAAGGLAVFLVLLIIILLLRRRKKRKQAALLAEQMAKMAQNTPVPVPVPEGADIMDMDTEKSMELRKDVRKFAEENPEIAAQMVKAWLREGDSME
;
A
#
# COMPACT_ATOMS: atom_id res chain seq x y z
N MET A 1 -46.26 -18.27 -48.61
CA MET A 1 -45.64 -19.24 -47.66
C MET A 1 -46.63 -19.94 -46.72
N GLN A 2 -47.81 -19.38 -46.43
CA GLN A 2 -48.78 -19.98 -45.52
C GLN A 2 -49.44 -21.28 -46.02
N GLU A 3 -49.60 -21.48 -47.34
CA GLU A 3 -50.16 -22.73 -47.87
C GLU A 3 -49.21 -23.93 -47.78
N LYS A 4 -47.90 -23.70 -47.90
CA LYS A 4 -46.89 -24.76 -47.75
C LYS A 4 -46.84 -25.27 -46.30
N VAL A 5 -46.96 -24.38 -45.31
CA VAL A 5 -47.00 -24.73 -43.88
C VAL A 5 -48.26 -25.53 -43.53
N LYS A 6 -49.42 -25.14 -44.08
CA LYS A 6 -50.67 -25.92 -43.90
C LYS A 6 -50.58 -27.31 -44.52
N GLY A 7 -49.92 -27.46 -45.68
CA GLY A 7 -49.66 -28.76 -46.32
C GLY A 7 -48.71 -29.68 -45.54
N PHE A 8 -47.72 -29.13 -44.83
CA PHE A 8 -46.85 -29.92 -43.94
C PHE A 8 -47.57 -30.35 -42.66
N LEU A 9 -48.44 -29.50 -42.11
CA LEU A 9 -49.24 -29.81 -40.91
C LEU A 9 -50.29 -30.89 -41.18
N THR A 10 -50.96 -30.87 -42.34
CA THR A 10 -51.94 -31.90 -42.70
C THR A 10 -51.28 -33.24 -43.01
N LYS A 11 -50.11 -33.25 -43.70
CA LYS A 11 -49.30 -34.46 -43.90
C LYS A 11 -48.78 -35.05 -42.58
N GLY A 12 -48.34 -34.21 -41.64
CA GLY A 12 -47.92 -34.63 -40.29
C GLY A 12 -49.07 -35.25 -39.50
N LYS A 13 -50.27 -34.67 -39.56
CA LYS A 13 -51.48 -35.18 -38.88
C LYS A 13 -51.94 -36.53 -39.45
N GLN A 14 -51.88 -36.71 -40.77
CA GLN A 14 -52.29 -37.94 -41.46
C GLN A 14 -51.28 -39.09 -41.24
N TRP A 15 -49.98 -38.77 -41.20
CA TRP A 15 -48.91 -39.71 -40.84
C TRP A 15 -48.99 -40.15 -39.36
N TRP A 16 -49.35 -39.21 -38.47
CA TRP A 16 -49.59 -39.49 -37.05
C TRP A 16 -50.85 -40.33 -36.83
N SER A 17 -51.93 -40.19 -37.62
CA SER A 17 -53.10 -41.06 -37.47
C SER A 17 -52.88 -42.51 -37.91
N GLY A 18 -51.99 -42.76 -38.89
CA GLY A 18 -51.72 -44.09 -39.46
C GLY A 18 -50.66 -44.94 -38.72
N THR A 19 -49.97 -44.38 -37.73
CA THR A 19 -48.87 -45.07 -37.03
C THR A 19 -49.39 -45.96 -35.89
N LYS A 20 -48.91 -47.21 -35.82
CA LYS A 20 -49.26 -48.19 -34.77
C LYS A 20 -49.03 -47.59 -33.37
N LYS A 21 -49.91 -47.89 -32.40
CA LYS A 21 -49.85 -47.36 -31.00
C LYS A 21 -48.45 -47.44 -30.37
N ARG A 22 -47.67 -48.48 -30.69
CA ARG A 22 -46.28 -48.65 -30.21
C ARG A 22 -45.30 -47.60 -30.73
N THR A 23 -45.46 -47.11 -31.95
CA THR A 23 -44.58 -46.07 -32.55
C THR A 23 -44.88 -44.68 -31.97
N LYS A 24 -46.15 -44.41 -31.61
CA LYS A 24 -46.56 -43.17 -30.93
C LYS A 24 -45.99 -43.07 -29.51
N ILE A 25 -46.01 -44.17 -28.76
CA ILE A 25 -45.42 -44.24 -27.42
C ILE A 25 -43.89 -44.03 -27.50
N LEU A 26 -43.25 -44.57 -28.55
CA LEU A 26 -41.81 -44.44 -28.76
C LEU A 26 -41.41 -43.01 -29.14
N LEU A 27 -42.16 -42.35 -30.03
CA LEU A 27 -41.99 -40.93 -30.36
C LEU A 27 -42.26 -40.00 -29.17
N GLY A 28 -43.29 -40.29 -28.37
CA GLY A 28 -43.58 -39.54 -27.14
C GLY A 28 -42.46 -39.68 -26.10
N ALA A 29 -41.93 -40.88 -25.89
CA ALA A 29 -40.81 -41.11 -24.99
C ALA A 29 -39.53 -40.39 -25.45
N VAL A 30 -39.24 -40.39 -26.75
CA VAL A 30 -38.09 -39.66 -27.33
C VAL A 30 -38.25 -38.15 -27.14
N LEU A 31 -39.46 -37.61 -27.29
CA LEU A 31 -39.73 -36.18 -27.12
C LEU A 31 -39.59 -35.75 -25.65
N VAL A 32 -40.05 -36.57 -24.71
CA VAL A 32 -39.87 -36.33 -23.26
C VAL A 32 -38.40 -36.38 -22.86
N VAL A 33 -37.64 -37.36 -23.37
CA VAL A 33 -36.19 -37.43 -23.12
C VAL A 33 -35.46 -36.24 -23.73
N MET A 34 -35.85 -35.81 -24.94
CA MET A 34 -35.24 -34.63 -25.56
C MET A 34 -35.53 -33.35 -24.76
N LEU A 35 -36.77 -33.17 -24.28
CA LEU A 35 -37.12 -32.05 -23.41
C LEU A 35 -36.40 -32.08 -22.07
N ALA A 36 -36.21 -33.27 -21.47
CA ALA A 36 -35.44 -33.42 -20.24
C ALA A 36 -33.96 -33.06 -20.44
N VAL A 37 -33.35 -33.49 -21.55
CA VAL A 37 -31.97 -33.13 -21.90
C VAL A 37 -31.83 -31.62 -22.12
N ILE A 38 -32.78 -30.99 -22.82
CA ILE A 38 -32.81 -29.53 -23.01
C ILE A 38 -32.96 -28.83 -21.66
N ALA A 39 -33.83 -29.32 -20.77
CA ALA A 39 -34.02 -28.74 -19.44
C ALA A 39 -32.75 -28.85 -18.56
N VAL A 40 -32.02 -29.97 -18.63
CA VAL A 40 -30.74 -30.14 -17.92
C VAL A 40 -29.66 -29.22 -18.50
N ILE A 41 -29.57 -29.10 -19.82
CA ILE A 41 -28.62 -28.18 -20.47
C ILE A 41 -28.92 -26.73 -20.05
N VAL A 42 -30.20 -26.32 -20.09
CA VAL A 42 -30.62 -24.99 -19.66
C VAL A 42 -30.29 -24.76 -18.18
N ALA A 43 -30.61 -25.72 -17.31
CA ALA A 43 -30.32 -25.63 -15.87
C ALA A 43 -28.82 -25.50 -15.57
N VAL A 44 -27.97 -26.26 -16.27
CA VAL A 44 -26.51 -26.18 -16.13
C VAL A 44 -25.97 -24.87 -16.70
N THR A 45 -26.53 -24.35 -17.79
CA THR A 45 -26.11 -23.05 -18.35
C THR A 45 -26.53 -21.85 -17.50
N MET A 46 -27.59 -21.97 -16.69
CA MET A 46 -28.13 -20.85 -15.92
C MET A 46 -27.50 -20.71 -14.53
N ASN A 47 -26.83 -21.77 -14.03
CA ASN A 47 -26.26 -21.81 -12.69
C ASN A 47 -24.74 -21.55 -12.70
N ARG A 48 -24.31 -20.45 -13.34
CA ARG A 48 -22.89 -20.05 -13.30
C ARG A 48 -22.56 -19.40 -11.95
N PRO A 49 -21.60 -19.93 -11.18
CA PRO A 49 -21.17 -19.31 -9.93
C PRO A 49 -20.52 -17.95 -10.21
N TYR A 50 -20.86 -16.97 -9.37
CA TYR A 50 -20.23 -15.65 -9.36
C TYR A 50 -19.15 -15.66 -8.28
N VAL A 51 -17.96 -15.17 -8.61
CA VAL A 51 -16.79 -15.08 -7.73
C VAL A 51 -16.41 -13.61 -7.57
N THR A 52 -15.84 -13.27 -6.42
CA THR A 52 -15.38 -11.91 -6.10
C THR A 52 -14.18 -11.52 -6.96
N LEU A 53 -14.35 -10.49 -7.79
CA LEU A 53 -13.27 -9.94 -8.61
C LEU A 53 -12.38 -9.02 -7.76
N PHE A 54 -13.01 -8.04 -7.10
CA PHE A 54 -12.38 -7.09 -6.17
C PHE A 54 -13.36 -6.74 -5.04
N THR A 55 -12.80 -6.50 -3.85
CA THR A 55 -13.51 -6.15 -2.61
C THR A 55 -12.89 -4.89 -1.98
N GLU A 56 -13.66 -4.17 -1.16
CA GLU A 56 -13.19 -2.97 -0.44
C GLU A 56 -12.70 -1.82 -1.33
N LEU A 57 -13.27 -1.69 -2.53
CA LEU A 57 -12.92 -0.64 -3.48
C LEU A 57 -13.38 0.74 -3.01
N ASN A 58 -12.54 1.77 -3.15
CA ASN A 58 -13.03 3.14 -2.98
C ASN A 58 -14.05 3.51 -4.09
N GLN A 59 -14.78 4.61 -3.91
CA GLN A 59 -15.86 4.99 -4.85
C GLN A 59 -15.34 5.36 -6.25
N THR A 60 -14.10 5.87 -6.33
CA THR A 60 -13.43 6.21 -7.60
C THR A 60 -13.07 4.95 -8.39
N ASP A 61 -12.48 3.95 -7.75
CA ASP A 61 -12.13 2.66 -8.35
C ASP A 61 -13.36 1.85 -8.73
N MET A 62 -14.39 1.87 -7.88
CA MET A 62 -15.68 1.25 -8.20
C MET A 62 -16.23 1.83 -9.51
N SER A 63 -16.29 3.15 -9.63
CA SER A 63 -16.78 3.81 -10.85
C SER A 63 -15.90 3.51 -12.06
N ALA A 64 -14.57 3.51 -11.90
CA ALA A 64 -13.64 3.26 -12.98
C ALA A 64 -13.73 1.82 -13.49
N ILE A 65 -13.78 0.83 -12.60
CA ILE A 65 -13.91 -0.59 -12.96
C ILE A 65 -15.27 -0.86 -13.59
N VAL A 66 -16.36 -0.31 -13.05
CA VAL A 66 -17.70 -0.46 -13.65
C VAL A 66 -17.76 0.15 -15.05
N THR A 67 -17.16 1.33 -15.24
CA THR A 67 -17.06 2.00 -16.55
C THR A 67 -16.27 1.13 -17.53
N TYR A 68 -15.10 0.64 -17.11
CA TYR A 68 -14.28 -0.27 -17.91
C TYR A 68 -15.02 -1.54 -18.33
N LEU A 69 -15.70 -2.19 -17.38
CA LEU A 69 -16.50 -3.39 -17.65
C LEU A 69 -17.62 -3.08 -18.66
N SER A 70 -18.27 -1.92 -18.53
CA SER A 70 -19.32 -1.50 -19.46
C SER A 70 -18.80 -1.17 -20.86
N ASP A 71 -17.68 -0.47 -20.98
CA ASP A 71 -17.05 -0.06 -22.24
C ASP A 71 -16.52 -1.27 -23.02
N ASN A 72 -16.05 -2.29 -22.31
CA ASN A 72 -15.58 -3.54 -22.89
C ASN A 72 -16.71 -4.57 -23.11
N GLY A 73 -17.97 -4.16 -22.95
CA GLY A 73 -19.14 -5.00 -23.25
C GLY A 73 -19.39 -6.15 -22.27
N ILE A 74 -18.79 -6.10 -21.07
CA ILE A 74 -18.97 -7.10 -20.03
C ILE A 74 -20.21 -6.72 -19.23
N THR A 75 -21.36 -7.28 -19.57
CA THR A 75 -22.65 -6.98 -18.91
C THR A 75 -23.01 -7.95 -17.78
N ASN A 76 -22.23 -9.02 -17.61
CA ASN A 76 -22.52 -10.11 -16.68
C ASN A 76 -21.80 -9.96 -15.34
N TYR A 77 -21.62 -8.74 -14.83
CA TYR A 77 -21.09 -8.49 -13.49
C TYR A 77 -22.23 -8.18 -12.51
N LYS A 78 -21.98 -8.40 -11.21
CA LYS A 78 -22.89 -7.99 -10.13
C LYS A 78 -22.13 -7.16 -9.13
N VAL A 79 -22.72 -6.06 -8.69
CA VAL A 79 -22.19 -5.27 -7.58
C VAL A 79 -22.90 -5.76 -6.31
N SER A 80 -22.13 -6.17 -5.31
CA SER A 80 -22.64 -6.65 -4.02
C SER A 80 -22.28 -5.66 -2.93
N GLY A 81 -23.25 -4.87 -2.47
CA GLY A 81 -23.00 -3.75 -1.56
C GLY A 81 -22.38 -2.54 -2.27
N ASP A 82 -21.69 -1.67 -1.52
CA ASP A 82 -21.13 -0.43 -2.05
C ASP A 82 -19.66 -0.56 -2.53
N ASN A 83 -18.96 -1.66 -2.15
CA ASN A 83 -17.50 -1.78 -2.31
C ASN A 83 -17.02 -3.10 -2.98
N THR A 84 -17.91 -3.98 -3.47
CA THR A 84 -17.52 -5.30 -4.02
C THR A 84 -18.10 -5.58 -5.40
N ILE A 85 -17.25 -6.04 -6.33
CA ILE A 85 -17.64 -6.47 -7.69
C ILE A 85 -17.47 -7.99 -7.82
N LEU A 86 -18.53 -8.64 -8.30
CA LEU A 86 -18.60 -10.07 -8.59
C LEU A 86 -18.69 -10.30 -10.11
N VAL A 87 -17.97 -11.29 -10.62
CA VAL A 87 -18.01 -11.72 -12.03
C VAL A 87 -18.17 -13.23 -12.14
N PRO A 88 -18.58 -13.77 -13.30
CA PRO A 88 -18.65 -15.20 -13.52
C PRO A 88 -17.26 -15.83 -13.37
N GLU A 89 -17.18 -16.99 -12.71
CA GLU A 89 -15.92 -17.71 -12.45
C GLU A 89 -15.06 -17.90 -13.71
N ASP A 90 -15.69 -18.10 -14.88
CA ASP A 90 -14.99 -18.30 -16.15
C ASP A 90 -14.28 -17.05 -16.70
N GLN A 91 -14.63 -15.86 -16.20
CA GLN A 91 -14.08 -14.58 -16.64
C GLN A 91 -13.19 -13.91 -15.59
N GLU A 92 -13.20 -14.40 -14.36
CA GLU A 92 -12.52 -13.79 -13.21
C GLU A 92 -11.01 -13.61 -13.47
N ALA A 93 -10.29 -14.68 -13.81
CA ALA A 93 -8.86 -14.60 -14.06
C ALA A 93 -8.47 -13.65 -15.21
N GLN A 94 -9.23 -13.67 -16.32
CA GLN A 94 -8.92 -12.84 -17.49
C GLN A 94 -9.25 -11.36 -17.25
N LEU A 95 -10.38 -11.07 -16.59
CA LEU A 95 -10.76 -9.71 -16.23
C LEU A 95 -9.82 -9.14 -15.19
N LYS A 96 -9.44 -9.94 -14.18
CA LYS A 96 -8.48 -9.54 -13.14
C LYS A 96 -7.13 -9.21 -13.76
N ALA A 97 -6.58 -10.08 -14.61
CA ALA A 97 -5.32 -9.81 -15.32
C ALA A 97 -5.39 -8.53 -16.16
N THR A 98 -6.48 -8.34 -16.91
CA THR A 98 -6.64 -7.17 -17.78
C THR A 98 -6.76 -5.87 -16.97
N LEU A 99 -7.57 -5.87 -15.90
CA LEU A 99 -7.74 -4.70 -15.03
C LEU A 99 -6.43 -4.34 -14.32
N LEU A 100 -5.70 -5.33 -13.82
CA LEU A 100 -4.39 -5.12 -13.19
C LEU A 100 -3.37 -4.54 -14.19
N THR A 101 -3.36 -5.02 -15.44
CA THR A 101 -2.46 -4.45 -16.48
C THR A 101 -2.81 -3.01 -16.84
N GLN A 102 -4.05 -2.59 -16.61
CA GLN A 102 -4.50 -1.20 -16.81
C GLN A 102 -4.37 -0.34 -15.55
N GLY A 103 -3.79 -0.88 -14.46
CA GLY A 103 -3.59 -0.15 -13.22
C GLY A 103 -4.82 -0.09 -12.31
N TYR A 104 -5.82 -0.95 -12.54
CA TYR A 104 -7.01 -1.05 -11.70
C TYR A 104 -7.01 -2.30 -10.81
N PRO A 105 -7.51 -2.20 -9.56
CA PRO A 105 -7.90 -0.95 -8.89
C PRO A 105 -6.68 -0.13 -8.45
N SER A 106 -6.84 1.19 -8.38
CA SER A 106 -5.84 2.08 -7.77
C SER A 106 -5.84 2.00 -6.23
N SER A 107 -6.91 1.47 -5.64
CA SER A 107 -7.03 1.12 -4.22
C SER A 107 -7.93 -0.09 -4.00
N GLY A 108 -7.55 -0.96 -3.07
CA GLY A 108 -8.31 -2.15 -2.71
C GLY A 108 -7.40 -3.35 -2.51
N PHE A 109 -7.84 -4.29 -1.69
CA PHE A 109 -7.06 -5.43 -1.28
C PHE A 109 -7.65 -6.73 -1.83
N ALA A 110 -6.77 -7.67 -2.20
CA ALA A 110 -7.16 -8.98 -2.72
C ALA A 110 -7.42 -10.01 -1.60
N TYR A 111 -8.07 -9.59 -0.51
CA TYR A 111 -8.28 -10.36 0.73
C TYR A 111 -8.78 -11.80 0.50
N SER A 112 -9.68 -12.02 -0.47
CA SER A 112 -10.26 -13.35 -0.71
C SER A 112 -9.31 -14.32 -1.44
N THR A 113 -8.33 -13.82 -2.21
CA THR A 113 -7.54 -14.70 -3.11
C THR A 113 -6.52 -15.54 -2.35
N TYR A 114 -6.03 -15.02 -1.21
CA TYR A 114 -4.95 -15.63 -0.43
C TYR A 114 -5.44 -16.84 0.37
N PHE A 115 -6.63 -16.75 0.98
CA PHE A 115 -7.16 -17.83 1.82
C PHE A 115 -7.91 -18.92 1.04
N ASP A 116 -8.39 -18.64 -0.17
CA ASP A 116 -9.07 -19.62 -1.02
C ASP A 116 -8.13 -20.73 -1.54
N HIS A 117 -6.81 -20.51 -1.49
CA HIS A 117 -5.79 -21.45 -1.95
C HIS A 117 -5.01 -22.15 -0.82
N VAL A 118 -5.35 -21.91 0.46
CA VAL A 118 -4.69 -22.60 1.59
C VAL A 118 -5.36 -23.95 1.83
N GLY A 119 -4.84 -24.99 1.20
CA GLY A 119 -5.24 -26.38 1.44
C GLY A 119 -4.44 -27.06 2.56
N SER A 120 -4.79 -28.31 2.90
CA SER A 120 -4.04 -29.14 3.85
C SER A 120 -2.60 -29.48 3.42
N LEU A 121 -2.23 -29.15 2.17
CA LEU A 121 -0.92 -29.39 1.59
C LEU A 121 -0.01 -28.14 1.55
N THR A 122 -0.46 -26.97 2.01
CA THR A 122 0.39 -25.76 2.01
C THR A 122 1.51 -25.88 3.01
N THR A 123 2.68 -25.40 2.62
CA THR A 123 3.86 -25.33 3.47
C THR A 123 3.73 -24.23 4.52
N GLU A 124 4.48 -24.33 5.61
CA GLU A 124 4.50 -23.30 6.66
C GLU A 124 5.07 -21.97 6.14
N ALA A 125 6.02 -22.02 5.20
CA ALA A 125 6.57 -20.83 4.56
C ALA A 125 5.51 -20.07 3.76
N GLU A 126 4.68 -20.77 2.98
CA GLU A 126 3.55 -20.18 2.26
C GLU A 126 2.54 -19.57 3.24
N ARG A 127 2.19 -20.29 4.32
CA ARG A 127 1.27 -19.79 5.34
C ARG A 127 1.77 -18.51 6.00
N ASN A 128 3.05 -18.45 6.38
CA ASN A 128 3.66 -17.27 7.00
C ASN A 128 3.67 -16.07 6.05
N GLN A 129 3.94 -16.29 4.76
CA GLN A 129 3.88 -15.24 3.75
C GLN A 129 2.46 -14.68 3.58
N LEU A 130 1.43 -15.53 3.60
CA LEU A 130 0.04 -15.10 3.50
C LEU A 130 -0.38 -14.26 4.72
N VAL A 131 0.02 -14.68 5.93
CA VAL A 131 -0.21 -13.90 7.15
C VAL A 131 0.49 -12.53 7.09
N LEU A 132 1.69 -12.47 6.50
CA LEU A 132 2.41 -11.21 6.31
C LEU A 132 1.65 -10.26 5.38
N TYR A 133 1.14 -10.75 4.24
CA TYR A 133 0.34 -9.94 3.32
C TYR A 133 -0.95 -9.44 3.98
N GLU A 134 -1.65 -10.31 4.70
CA GLU A 134 -2.84 -9.93 5.48
C GLU A 134 -2.53 -8.82 6.50
N LEU A 135 -1.40 -8.94 7.22
CA LEU A 135 -0.98 -7.94 8.19
C LEU A 135 -0.69 -6.58 7.53
N GLN A 136 0.01 -6.58 6.39
CA GLN A 136 0.30 -5.39 5.59
C GLN A 136 -1.00 -4.71 5.15
N ASP A 137 -1.92 -5.47 4.56
CA ASP A 137 -3.18 -4.97 4.04
C ASP A 137 -4.05 -4.42 5.16
N ARG A 138 -4.18 -5.15 6.27
CA ARG A 138 -4.99 -4.70 7.41
C ARG A 138 -4.41 -3.45 8.07
N THR A 139 -3.10 -3.36 8.19
CA THR A 139 -2.45 -2.17 8.75
C THR A 139 -2.67 -0.97 7.84
N ALA A 140 -2.52 -1.16 6.51
CA ALA A 140 -2.81 -0.13 5.52
C ALA A 140 -4.30 0.31 5.56
N ALA A 141 -5.24 -0.63 5.69
CA ALA A 141 -6.68 -0.33 5.82
C ALA A 141 -6.98 0.56 7.05
N VAL A 142 -6.33 0.28 8.19
CA VAL A 142 -6.47 1.10 9.39
C VAL A 142 -5.90 2.50 9.17
N ILE A 143 -4.74 2.63 8.51
CA ILE A 143 -4.15 3.95 8.21
C ILE A 143 -5.05 4.74 7.26
N ARG A 144 -5.67 4.10 6.25
CA ARG A 144 -6.64 4.77 5.35
C ARG A 144 -7.88 5.31 6.07
N SER A 145 -8.22 4.80 7.25
CA SER A 145 -9.33 5.31 8.06
C SER A 145 -9.01 6.61 8.82
N MET A 146 -7.73 7.01 8.86
CA MET A 146 -7.32 8.27 9.47
C MET A 146 -7.77 9.48 8.64
N ASP A 147 -8.05 10.61 9.31
CA ASP A 147 -8.53 11.80 8.62
C ASP A 147 -7.53 12.31 7.57
N GLY A 148 -8.05 12.60 6.38
CA GLY A 148 -7.27 13.12 5.27
C GLY A 148 -6.34 12.13 4.58
N VAL A 149 -6.29 10.86 4.99
CA VAL A 149 -5.58 9.82 4.23
C VAL A 149 -6.44 9.38 3.03
N GLN A 150 -5.86 9.42 1.84
CA GLN A 150 -6.47 8.91 0.61
C GLN A 150 -6.10 7.44 0.41
N ASP A 151 -4.82 7.13 0.53
CA ASP A 151 -4.28 5.79 0.36
C ASP A 151 -3.09 5.59 1.30
N ALA A 152 -2.79 4.34 1.62
CA ALA A 152 -1.67 3.94 2.43
C ALA A 152 -1.16 2.57 1.94
N VAL A 153 0.16 2.43 1.90
CA VAL A 153 0.86 1.18 1.60
C VAL A 153 1.81 0.90 2.75
N VAL A 154 1.71 -0.31 3.31
CA VAL A 154 2.57 -0.75 4.41
C VAL A 154 3.30 -1.99 3.95
N GLN A 155 4.62 -1.99 4.10
CA GLN A 155 5.46 -3.13 3.82
C GLN A 155 6.24 -3.49 5.08
N PHE A 156 6.09 -4.74 5.51
CA PHE A 156 6.82 -5.28 6.65
C PHE A 156 7.94 -6.20 6.15
N THR A 157 9.12 -6.04 6.71
CA THR A 157 10.22 -6.99 6.55
C THR A 157 10.37 -7.72 7.88
N PRO A 158 9.94 -8.99 7.99
CA PRO A 158 10.10 -9.78 9.20
C PRO A 158 11.58 -9.90 9.58
N GLY A 159 11.85 -9.86 10.89
CA GLY A 159 13.17 -10.18 11.39
C GLY A 159 13.49 -11.68 11.29
N GLU A 160 14.76 -12.03 11.20
CA GLU A 160 15.25 -13.41 11.22
C GLU A 160 16.18 -13.60 12.41
N ASP A 161 15.93 -14.63 13.23
CA ASP A 161 16.87 -15.08 14.26
C ASP A 161 17.67 -16.28 13.74
N ARG A 162 18.93 -16.02 13.38
CA ARG A 162 19.88 -17.02 12.90
C ARG A 162 20.72 -17.54 14.06
N ALA A 163 20.08 -18.28 14.96
CA ALA A 163 20.71 -18.91 16.13
C ALA A 163 21.89 -19.87 15.79
N TYR A 164 22.07 -20.23 14.51
CA TYR A 164 23.18 -21.08 14.03
C TYR A 164 24.44 -20.29 13.65
N VAL A 165 24.35 -18.98 13.50
CA VAL A 165 25.51 -18.11 13.30
C VAL A 165 26.04 -17.73 14.69
N LEU A 166 27.35 -17.63 14.89
CA LEU A 166 27.97 -17.25 16.17
C LEU A 166 28.53 -15.82 16.05
N ASP A 167 27.73 -14.89 15.55
CA ASP A 167 28.13 -13.49 15.33
C ASP A 167 27.10 -12.51 15.95
N SER A 168 27.53 -11.29 16.23
CA SER A 168 26.65 -10.20 16.68
C SER A 168 25.54 -9.83 15.68
N GLY A 169 25.66 -10.23 14.41
CA GLY A 169 24.65 -10.08 13.35
C GLY A 169 23.61 -11.21 13.25
N ASN A 170 23.52 -12.07 14.27
CA ASN A 170 22.61 -13.23 14.27
C ASN A 170 21.13 -12.85 14.21
N VAL A 171 20.75 -11.67 14.69
CA VAL A 171 19.36 -11.21 14.73
C VAL A 171 19.20 -10.07 13.73
N VAL A 172 18.48 -10.34 12.65
CA VAL A 172 17.99 -9.30 11.75
C VAL A 172 16.73 -8.74 12.37
N GLU A 173 16.74 -7.47 12.75
CA GLU A 173 15.56 -6.82 13.32
C GLU A 173 14.47 -6.64 12.26
N ALA A 174 13.22 -6.72 12.68
CA ALA A 174 12.11 -6.40 11.79
C ALA A 174 12.17 -4.90 11.43
N SER A 175 11.78 -4.58 10.20
CA SER A 175 11.66 -3.20 9.71
C SER A 175 10.34 -3.00 8.98
N ALA A 176 9.89 -1.75 8.90
CA ALA A 176 8.66 -1.41 8.19
C ALA A 176 8.83 -0.13 7.37
N TYR A 177 8.24 -0.14 6.18
CA TYR A 177 8.11 1.01 5.31
C TYR A 177 6.63 1.35 5.15
N VAL A 178 6.29 2.62 5.34
CA VAL A 178 4.93 3.12 5.23
C VAL A 178 4.92 4.30 4.27
N MET A 179 4.16 4.18 3.20
CA MET A 179 3.89 5.26 2.27
C MET A 179 2.45 5.73 2.45
N VAL A 180 2.26 7.05 2.62
CA VAL A 180 0.94 7.64 2.85
C VAL A 180 0.63 8.68 1.77
N THR A 181 -0.51 8.55 1.13
CA THR A 181 -1.02 9.52 0.17
C THR A 181 -2.15 10.31 0.83
N MET A 182 -1.96 11.61 0.98
CA MET A 182 -2.94 12.52 1.62
C MET A 182 -3.91 13.11 0.57
N ARG A 183 -5.16 13.37 0.98
CA ARG A 183 -6.18 14.01 0.14
C ARG A 183 -5.87 15.49 -0.11
N ASP A 184 -6.22 15.96 -1.31
CA ASP A 184 -6.18 17.37 -1.71
C ASP A 184 -4.81 18.03 -1.53
N GLY A 185 -3.76 17.22 -1.56
CA GLY A 185 -2.39 17.66 -1.35
C GLY A 185 -2.07 18.26 0.02
N ARG A 186 -2.84 17.85 1.04
CA ARG A 186 -2.49 18.09 2.44
C ARG A 186 -1.18 17.39 2.81
N LYS A 187 -0.49 17.94 3.81
CA LYS A 187 0.70 17.31 4.41
C LYS A 187 0.25 16.39 5.55
N LEU A 188 0.97 15.28 5.76
CA LEU A 188 0.78 14.43 6.93
C LEU A 188 1.24 15.19 8.19
N GLU A 189 0.37 15.27 9.21
CA GLU A 189 0.72 15.95 10.46
C GLU A 189 1.66 15.09 11.32
N SER A 190 2.52 15.71 12.13
CA SER A 190 3.46 14.96 12.99
C SER A 190 2.73 14.05 13.99
N THR A 191 1.59 14.49 14.49
CA THR A 191 0.70 13.72 15.37
C THR A 191 0.13 12.48 14.67
N GLN A 192 -0.27 12.61 13.40
CA GLN A 192 -0.74 11.51 12.57
C GLN A 192 0.39 10.53 12.27
N ALA A 193 1.57 11.03 11.88
CA ALA A 193 2.76 10.21 11.65
C ALA A 193 3.16 9.42 12.92
N GLN A 194 3.10 10.04 14.10
CA GLN A 194 3.38 9.36 15.37
C GLN A 194 2.31 8.31 15.70
N GLY A 195 1.03 8.58 15.39
CA GLY A 195 -0.06 7.60 15.50
C GLY A 195 0.17 6.39 14.60
N ILE A 196 0.54 6.61 13.34
CA ILE A 196 0.89 5.56 12.37
C ILE A 196 2.09 4.75 12.87
N ARG A 197 3.14 5.42 13.35
CA ARG A 197 4.35 4.78 13.88
C ARG A 197 4.03 3.85 15.05
N ASN A 198 3.18 4.31 15.98
CA ASN A 198 2.75 3.54 17.14
C ASN A 198 1.87 2.34 16.78
N LEU A 199 1.01 2.48 15.76
CA LEU A 199 0.24 1.36 15.22
C LEU A 199 1.18 0.31 14.63
N VAL A 200 2.08 0.74 13.75
CA VAL A 200 2.97 -0.13 12.98
C VAL A 200 3.96 -0.86 13.90
N SER A 201 4.57 -0.18 14.86
CA SER A 201 5.50 -0.80 15.84
C SER A 201 4.86 -1.89 16.68
N ARG A 202 3.55 -1.80 16.94
CA ARG A 202 2.78 -2.79 17.70
C ARG A 202 2.15 -3.87 16.82
N SER A 203 2.20 -3.71 15.50
CA SER A 203 1.58 -4.64 14.54
C SER A 203 2.44 -5.87 14.26
N MET A 204 3.76 -5.78 14.46
CA MET A 204 4.70 -6.88 14.23
C MET A 204 5.60 -7.12 15.45
N GLN A 205 5.81 -8.38 15.81
CA GLN A 205 6.72 -8.75 16.88
C GLN A 205 8.17 -8.41 16.52
N GLY A 206 8.90 -7.79 17.45
CA GLY A 206 10.32 -7.46 17.28
C GLY A 206 10.58 -6.22 16.41
N LEU A 207 9.54 -5.49 15.99
CA LEU A 207 9.68 -4.23 15.26
C LEU A 207 9.90 -3.07 16.23
N LYS A 208 11.07 -2.43 16.12
CA LYS A 208 11.41 -1.22 16.89
C LYS A 208 10.91 0.04 16.17
N VAL A 209 10.57 1.06 16.95
CA VAL A 209 10.08 2.36 16.48
C VAL A 209 11.08 3.07 15.56
N ASP A 210 12.38 2.85 15.79
CA ASP A 210 13.49 3.39 15.00
C ASP A 210 13.63 2.73 13.62
N ASN A 211 13.15 1.50 13.44
CA ASN A 211 13.21 0.75 12.18
C ASN A 211 11.99 0.97 11.29
N ILE A 212 11.23 2.06 11.54
CA ILE A 212 10.02 2.43 10.80
C ILE A 212 10.30 3.69 10.01
N SER A 213 10.23 3.58 8.69
CA SER A 213 10.31 4.72 7.77
C SER A 213 8.92 5.08 7.28
N ILE A 214 8.53 6.34 7.49
CA ILE A 214 7.24 6.88 7.04
C ILE A 214 7.54 7.97 6.01
N VAL A 215 6.95 7.82 4.82
CA VAL A 215 7.11 8.75 3.69
C VAL A 215 5.74 9.12 3.15
N ASP A 216 5.57 10.34 2.66
CA ASP A 216 4.34 10.73 1.94
C ASP A 216 4.50 10.72 0.42
N SER A 217 3.39 10.89 -0.31
CA SER A 217 3.36 10.96 -1.78
C SER A 217 4.22 12.08 -2.38
N TYR A 218 4.65 13.07 -1.58
CA TYR A 218 5.56 14.15 -2.00
C TYR A 218 7.03 13.86 -1.68
N GLY A 219 7.34 12.67 -1.15
CA GLY A 219 8.68 12.28 -0.75
C GLY A 219 9.14 12.94 0.55
N ASN A 220 8.21 13.45 1.37
CA ASN A 220 8.55 13.93 2.70
C ASN A 220 8.73 12.76 3.65
N THR A 221 9.79 12.81 4.44
CA THR A 221 10.07 11.82 5.48
C THR A 221 9.56 12.33 6.82
N TYR A 222 9.13 11.41 7.69
CA TYR A 222 8.75 11.71 9.05
C TYR A 222 9.59 10.85 9.99
N SER A 223 10.55 11.46 10.70
CA SER A 223 11.48 10.78 11.61
C SER A 223 10.91 10.57 13.02
N THR A 224 11.55 9.73 13.84
CA THR A 224 11.10 9.40 15.20
C THR A 224 11.22 10.59 16.15
N GLU A 225 10.15 10.87 16.90
CA GLU A 225 10.16 11.93 17.94
C GLU A 225 10.75 11.44 19.28
N ASP A 226 10.83 10.13 19.53
CA ASP A 226 11.16 9.55 20.84
C ASP A 226 12.66 9.58 21.21
N ALA A 227 13.56 9.99 20.31
CA ALA A 227 14.96 10.20 20.66
C ALA A 227 15.21 11.49 21.47
N LEU A 228 14.18 12.31 21.73
CA LEU A 228 14.33 13.71 22.15
C LEU A 228 13.62 14.09 23.47
N THR A 229 13.45 13.17 24.42
CA THR A 229 12.78 13.51 25.68
C THR A 229 13.60 14.39 26.64
N ASP A 230 14.88 14.64 26.35
CA ASP A 230 15.71 15.55 27.15
C ASP A 230 15.94 16.87 26.40
N LEU A 231 15.64 17.98 27.08
CA LEU A 231 15.80 19.38 26.64
C LEU A 231 17.28 19.78 26.38
N GLN A 232 18.19 18.81 26.21
CA GLN A 232 19.64 19.02 26.08
C GLN A 232 20.18 18.81 24.64
N ASP A 233 19.44 18.17 23.73
CA ASP A 233 19.93 17.95 22.36
C ASP A 233 19.47 19.04 21.39
N THR A 234 20.12 20.19 21.46
CA THR A 234 20.08 21.25 20.41
C THR A 234 20.28 20.68 19.01
N SER A 235 21.11 19.65 18.87
CA SER A 235 21.34 18.88 17.64
C SER A 235 20.08 18.21 17.12
N ALA A 236 19.28 17.62 17.99
CA ALA A 236 18.09 16.89 17.58
C ALA A 236 16.94 17.85 17.25
N LEU A 237 16.84 18.97 17.97
CA LEU A 237 15.94 20.08 17.60
C LEU A 237 16.33 20.68 16.25
N LYS A 238 17.62 20.84 15.97
CA LYS A 238 18.14 21.28 14.66
C LYS A 238 17.69 20.33 13.55
N LEU A 239 17.93 19.03 13.68
CA LEU A 239 17.51 18.03 12.69
C LEU A 239 16.00 18.05 12.43
N ARG A 240 15.19 18.21 13.49
CA ARG A 240 13.73 18.33 13.38
C ARG A 240 13.31 19.57 12.59
N LEU A 241 13.91 20.72 12.89
CA LEU A 241 13.61 21.96 12.17
C LEU A 241 14.03 21.85 10.70
N GLU A 242 15.20 21.26 10.42
CA GLU A 242 15.67 20.99 9.06
C GLU A 242 14.71 20.06 8.30
N GLU A 243 14.27 18.94 8.90
CA GLU A 243 13.28 18.04 8.30
C GLU A 243 11.95 18.76 8.04
N GLN A 244 11.47 19.55 9.01
CA GLN A 244 10.25 20.33 8.86
C GLN A 244 10.34 21.35 7.72
N VAL A 245 11.45 22.09 7.63
CA VAL A 245 11.72 23.06 6.56
C VAL A 245 11.84 22.35 5.21
N ASN A 246 12.64 21.28 5.13
CA ASN A 246 12.83 20.48 3.92
C ASN A 246 11.50 19.95 3.40
N ASN A 247 10.65 19.39 4.28
CA ASN A 247 9.35 18.88 3.90
C ASN A 247 8.39 19.98 3.43
N THR A 248 8.42 21.13 4.09
CA THR A 248 7.57 22.27 3.71
C THR A 248 7.95 22.81 2.34
N VAL A 249 9.25 23.04 2.11
CA VAL A 249 9.76 23.53 0.83
C VAL A 249 9.56 22.50 -0.28
N ARG A 250 9.81 21.22 -0.02
CA ARG A 250 9.54 20.14 -0.99
C ARG A 250 8.06 20.11 -1.39
N THR A 251 7.16 20.18 -0.42
CA THR A 251 5.70 20.19 -0.67
C THR A 251 5.30 21.40 -1.51
N ASN A 252 5.78 22.60 -1.17
CA ASN A 252 5.47 23.81 -1.91
C ASN A 252 5.94 23.74 -3.37
N ILE A 253 7.17 23.27 -3.60
CA ILE A 253 7.70 23.07 -4.95
C ILE A 253 6.84 22.01 -5.67
N MET A 254 6.46 20.94 -4.98
CA MET A 254 5.70 19.87 -5.61
C MET A 254 4.29 20.28 -6.01
N GLN A 255 3.58 21.00 -5.15
CA GLN A 255 2.25 21.53 -5.48
C GLN A 255 2.26 22.42 -6.74
N VAL A 256 3.37 23.08 -7.00
CA VAL A 256 3.54 23.95 -8.16
C VAL A 256 3.92 23.18 -9.43
N LEU A 257 4.78 22.16 -9.31
CA LEU A 257 5.28 21.39 -10.46
C LEU A 257 4.37 20.22 -10.87
N LEU A 258 3.61 19.65 -9.94
CA LEU A 258 2.75 18.49 -10.19
C LEU A 258 1.67 18.74 -11.24
N PRO A 259 0.95 19.88 -11.26
CA PRO A 259 -0.04 20.15 -12.29
C PRO A 259 0.56 20.28 -13.70
N LEU A 260 1.84 20.61 -13.81
CA LEU A 260 2.53 20.80 -15.09
C LEU A 260 3.07 19.48 -15.65
N TYR A 261 3.64 18.64 -14.79
CA TYR A 261 4.41 17.47 -15.21
C TYR A 261 3.81 16.13 -14.77
N GLY A 262 2.98 16.09 -13.74
CA GLY A 262 2.47 14.87 -13.11
C GLY A 262 3.41 14.28 -12.05
N ALA A 263 2.86 13.44 -11.17
CA ALA A 263 3.55 12.88 -9.99
C ALA A 263 4.78 12.03 -10.32
N ASP A 264 4.71 11.25 -11.40
CA ASP A 264 5.79 10.32 -11.74
C ASP A 264 6.94 10.97 -12.53
N ASN A 265 6.82 12.26 -12.85
CA ASN A 265 7.72 12.95 -13.75
C ASN A 265 8.59 14.02 -13.07
N VAL A 266 8.46 14.21 -11.76
CA VAL A 266 9.22 15.23 -11.03
C VAL A 266 9.68 14.70 -9.69
N TYR A 267 10.97 14.88 -9.39
CA TYR A 267 11.56 14.58 -8.09
C TYR A 267 12.23 15.83 -7.52
N VAL A 268 11.97 16.12 -6.25
CA VAL A 268 12.50 17.30 -5.56
C VAL A 268 13.28 16.86 -4.33
N SER A 269 14.56 17.24 -4.27
CA SER A 269 15.42 17.09 -3.11
C SER A 269 15.72 18.45 -2.50
N VAL A 270 15.50 18.57 -1.19
CA VAL A 270 15.73 19.82 -0.44
C VAL A 270 16.65 19.49 0.73
N ASN A 271 17.69 20.30 0.88
CA ASN A 271 18.59 20.24 2.02
C ASN A 271 18.66 21.64 2.64
N SER A 272 18.38 21.75 3.94
CA SER A 272 18.44 23.00 4.68
C SER A 272 19.36 22.84 5.88
N THR A 273 20.00 23.95 6.25
CA THR A 273 20.76 24.06 7.48
C THR A 273 20.04 25.05 8.38
N VAL A 274 19.74 24.63 9.61
CA VAL A 274 19.11 25.50 10.63
C VAL A 274 20.15 25.82 11.70
N ASN A 275 20.24 27.10 12.05
CA ASN A 275 21.01 27.54 13.21
C ASN A 275 20.04 27.66 14.39
N VAL A 276 20.37 27.04 15.53
CA VAL A 276 19.59 27.10 16.78
C VAL A 276 20.43 27.71 17.92
N ASP A 277 21.51 28.41 17.57
CA ASP A 277 22.39 29.03 18.53
C ASP A 277 21.68 30.22 19.15
N ARG A 278 21.67 30.27 20.49
CA ARG A 278 21.19 31.44 21.23
C ARG A 278 22.31 32.48 21.23
N THR A 279 22.17 33.53 20.44
CA THR A 279 23.14 34.62 20.37
C THR A 279 22.59 35.90 21.00
N TYR A 280 23.45 36.62 21.71
CA TYR A 280 23.16 37.93 22.28
C TYR A 280 24.00 38.96 21.54
N THR A 281 23.33 39.97 20.96
CA THR A 281 23.99 41.13 20.37
C THR A 281 23.71 42.34 21.24
N ASP A 282 24.74 42.82 21.94
CA ASP A 282 24.68 44.04 22.73
C ASP A 282 25.26 45.21 21.91
N SER A 283 24.42 46.14 21.47
CA SER A 283 24.83 47.41 20.85
C SER A 283 24.70 48.55 21.85
N THR A 284 25.72 49.41 21.93
CA THR A 284 25.64 50.68 22.66
C THR A 284 25.99 51.80 21.68
N ASP A 285 24.97 52.52 21.25
CA ASP A 285 25.08 53.63 20.32
C ASP A 285 25.07 54.96 21.11
N TYR A 286 26.09 55.79 20.87
CA TYR A 286 26.20 57.11 21.46
C TYR A 286 25.82 58.15 20.40
N ASN A 287 24.71 58.85 20.62
CA ASN A 287 24.31 59.94 19.74
C ASN A 287 24.90 61.25 20.27
N LEU A 288 25.61 61.97 19.39
CA LEU A 288 26.06 63.32 19.68
C LEU A 288 24.90 64.29 19.45
N GLU A 289 24.76 65.30 20.31
CA GLU A 289 23.82 66.40 20.09
C GLU A 289 24.21 67.24 18.86
N ASP A 290 23.24 67.90 18.22
CA ASP A 290 23.40 68.65 16.96
C ASP A 290 24.50 69.73 17.02
N TRP A 291 24.78 70.31 18.19
CA TRP A 291 25.84 71.31 18.36
C TRP A 291 27.26 70.71 18.44
N ALA A 292 27.36 69.40 18.69
CA ALA A 292 28.62 68.67 18.82
C ALA A 292 28.97 67.89 17.54
N THR A 293 28.07 67.83 16.56
CA THR A 293 28.28 67.13 15.29
C THR A 293 29.31 67.91 14.43
N GLY A 294 30.48 67.32 14.19
CA GLY A 294 31.54 67.91 13.35
C GLY A 294 32.76 68.48 14.10
N ASN A 295 32.78 68.42 15.43
CA ASN A 295 34.01 68.62 16.21
C ASN A 295 34.74 67.28 16.37
N GLU A 296 36.03 67.23 16.04
CA GLU A 296 36.87 66.04 16.19
C GLU A 296 37.15 65.68 17.67
N ASP A 297 36.93 66.63 18.58
CA ASP A 297 37.32 66.53 20.00
C ASP A 297 36.28 65.81 20.90
N GLY A 298 35.14 65.37 20.34
CA GLY A 298 34.08 64.69 21.10
C GLY A 298 33.39 65.56 22.16
N ILE A 299 32.49 64.96 22.95
CA ILE A 299 31.79 65.66 24.05
C ILE A 299 32.55 65.39 25.36
N ILE A 300 32.98 66.45 26.06
CA ILE A 300 33.57 66.35 27.40
C ILE A 300 32.48 65.89 28.39
N GLY A 301 32.58 64.65 28.88
CA GLY A 301 31.59 64.06 29.78
C GLY A 301 31.57 64.67 31.19
N LYS A 302 32.70 65.15 31.69
CA LYS A 302 32.82 65.79 33.00
C LYS A 302 33.82 66.94 32.95
N GLN A 303 33.37 68.13 33.32
CA GLN A 303 34.19 69.33 33.40
C GLN A 303 34.15 69.89 34.83
N VAL A 304 35.30 69.88 35.49
CA VAL A 304 35.50 70.53 36.80
C VAL A 304 36.30 71.80 36.57
N TRP A 305 35.83 72.92 37.10
CA TRP A 305 36.53 74.19 37.02
C TRP A 305 36.60 74.87 38.38
N ASP A 306 37.72 75.53 38.61
CA ASP A 306 38.01 76.34 39.78
C ASP A 306 38.70 77.61 39.26
N ASN A 307 38.11 78.76 39.54
CA ASN A 307 38.67 80.05 39.19
C ASN A 307 38.77 80.90 40.44
N GLN A 308 39.96 81.41 40.71
CA GLN A 308 40.22 82.34 41.79
C GLN A 308 40.79 83.62 41.21
N ILE A 309 40.09 84.73 41.46
CA ILE A 309 40.60 86.06 41.18
C ILE A 309 40.98 86.68 42.52
N ILE A 310 42.28 86.88 42.71
CA ILE A 310 42.84 87.60 43.84
C ILE A 310 43.10 89.03 43.37
N ARG A 311 42.37 90.01 43.93
CA ARG A 311 42.72 91.42 43.73
C ARG A 311 43.85 91.75 44.67
N ASP A 312 45.01 92.06 44.11
CA ASP A 312 46.11 92.61 44.89
C ASP A 312 45.75 94.04 45.31
N ASN A 313 45.22 94.17 46.52
CA ASN A 313 45.02 95.45 47.16
C ASN A 313 46.35 95.93 47.74
N GLY A 314 47.32 96.18 46.84
CA GLY A 314 48.49 97.02 47.09
C GLY A 314 49.31 96.71 48.33
N ASP A 315 49.50 95.44 48.70
CA ASP A 315 50.50 95.08 49.70
C ASP A 315 51.16 93.74 49.35
N ASN A 316 52.43 93.83 48.98
CA ASN A 316 53.34 92.73 48.70
C ASN A 316 53.22 91.62 49.77
N ALA A 317 52.53 90.54 49.44
CA ALA A 317 52.54 89.33 50.25
C ALA A 317 53.97 88.74 50.19
N ALA A 318 54.71 88.94 51.27
CA ALA A 318 56.04 88.39 51.48
C ALA A 318 56.01 86.86 51.27
N GLY A 319 56.75 86.38 50.26
CA GLY A 319 56.96 84.96 50.02
C GLY A 319 57.59 84.30 51.24
N GLY A 320 56.85 83.40 51.87
CA GLY A 320 57.37 82.52 52.92
C GLY A 320 58.43 81.56 52.38
N VAL A 321 59.44 81.30 53.21
CA VAL A 321 60.62 80.49 52.89
C VAL A 321 60.23 79.03 52.65
N ALA A 322 60.70 78.44 51.56
CA ALA A 322 60.46 77.04 51.21
C ALA A 322 61.04 76.08 52.27
N GLY A 323 60.20 75.21 52.84
CA GLY A 323 60.68 74.04 53.61
C GLY A 323 60.06 73.76 54.99
N THR A 324 58.97 74.41 55.41
CA THR A 324 58.31 74.07 56.69
C THR A 324 56.94 73.42 56.47
N THR A 325 56.71 72.29 57.15
CA THR A 325 55.46 71.51 57.14
C THR A 325 54.27 72.34 57.62
N ALA A 326 53.22 72.44 56.79
CA ALA A 326 51.94 73.03 57.17
C ALA A 326 51.23 72.11 58.17
N ASN A 327 51.28 72.48 59.45
CA ASN A 327 50.38 71.95 60.47
C ASN A 327 49.33 73.02 60.77
N ALA A 328 48.12 72.82 60.26
CA ALA A 328 46.90 73.19 60.95
C ALA A 328 45.72 72.51 60.23
N ASP A 329 45.09 71.56 60.93
CA ASP A 329 43.65 71.31 60.80
C ASP A 329 42.93 72.67 60.76
N LEU A 330 42.49 73.08 59.57
CA LEU A 330 41.49 74.11 59.44
C LEU A 330 40.14 73.41 59.59
N ASN A 331 39.56 73.50 60.79
CA ASN A 331 38.15 73.23 60.97
C ASN A 331 37.37 74.13 60.00
N THR A 332 36.81 73.54 58.96
CA THR A 332 35.92 74.23 58.03
C THR A 332 34.59 74.44 58.74
N TYR A 333 34.39 75.63 59.30
CA TYR A 333 33.07 76.10 59.66
C TYR A 333 32.39 76.58 58.39
N VAL A 334 31.19 76.06 58.13
CA VAL A 334 30.31 76.58 57.07
C VAL A 334 29.89 77.98 57.52
N GLU A 335 30.57 79.00 57.02
CA GLU A 335 30.15 80.39 57.22
C GLU A 335 28.92 80.70 56.37
N ASP A 336 28.01 81.48 56.95
CA ASP A 336 26.81 82.01 56.34
C ASP A 336 27.16 82.87 55.11
N GLN A 337 26.35 82.82 54.05
CA GLN A 337 26.65 83.48 52.78
C GLN A 337 26.95 84.98 52.97
N GLN A 338 28.20 85.39 52.69
CA GLN A 338 28.59 86.80 52.69
C GLN A 338 27.77 87.57 51.64
N GLN A 339 27.15 88.67 52.07
CA GLN A 339 26.41 89.58 51.20
C GLN A 339 27.42 90.44 50.41
N ILE A 340 27.36 90.36 49.08
CA ILE A 340 28.30 91.03 48.15
C ILE A 340 28.20 92.55 48.30
N ASP A 341 29.30 93.22 48.67
CA ASP A 341 29.38 94.67 48.88
C ASP A 341 30.35 95.40 47.93
N GLY A 342 31.08 94.66 47.09
CA GLY A 342 31.96 95.20 46.05
C GLY A 342 33.41 95.46 46.50
N THR A 343 33.76 95.13 47.76
CA THR A 343 35.10 95.33 48.35
C THR A 343 35.90 94.03 48.48
N GLU A 344 35.49 92.95 47.81
CA GLU A 344 36.05 91.60 48.02
C GLU A 344 37.48 91.45 47.46
N THR A 345 38.38 90.89 48.28
CA THR A 345 39.81 90.65 47.96
C THR A 345 40.05 89.32 47.22
N VAL A 346 39.21 88.32 47.48
CA VAL A 346 39.26 87.01 46.82
C VAL A 346 37.85 86.66 46.37
N ILE A 347 37.70 86.40 45.07
CA ILE A 347 36.50 85.80 44.50
C ILE A 347 36.92 84.42 44.00
N SER A 348 36.44 83.38 44.67
CA SER A 348 36.54 82.01 44.19
C SER A 348 35.20 81.58 43.59
N SER A 349 35.27 80.88 42.46
CA SER A 349 34.12 80.28 41.82
C SER A 349 34.54 78.91 41.34
N SER A 350 33.89 77.88 41.86
CA SER A 350 34.09 76.50 41.44
C SER A 350 32.77 75.90 40.99
N GLY A 351 32.85 74.95 40.08
CA GLY A 351 31.69 74.27 39.54
C GLY A 351 32.05 72.98 38.86
N GLU A 352 31.07 72.11 38.77
CA GLU A 352 31.14 70.82 38.12
C GLU A 352 29.99 70.74 37.11
N ASN A 353 30.34 70.51 35.84
CA ASN A 353 29.39 70.29 34.76
C ASN A 353 29.56 68.85 34.26
N ASP A 354 28.55 68.02 34.54
CA ASP A 354 28.44 66.68 33.97
C ASP A 354 27.55 66.73 32.73
N ARG A 355 28.09 66.31 31.58
CA ARG A 355 27.35 66.21 30.31
C ARG A 355 27.07 64.75 30.03
N LEU A 356 25.80 64.37 30.19
CA LEU A 356 25.31 63.05 29.83
C LEU A 356 25.09 63.03 28.31
N VAL A 357 25.56 61.98 27.65
CA VAL A 357 25.29 61.75 26.22
C VAL A 357 24.12 60.80 26.07
N ASP A 358 23.29 61.06 25.06
CA ASP A 358 22.19 60.16 24.71
C ASP A 358 22.76 58.80 24.32
N THR A 359 22.53 57.82 25.20
CA THR A 359 23.05 56.46 25.06
C THR A 359 21.88 55.53 24.77
N THR A 360 21.84 54.99 23.57
CA THR A 360 20.88 53.94 23.22
C THR A 360 21.55 52.59 23.43
N LYS A 361 21.07 51.83 24.42
CA LYS A 361 21.49 50.45 24.64
C LYS A 361 20.44 49.52 24.04
N GLN A 362 20.84 48.75 23.04
CA GLN A 362 19.99 47.75 22.42
C GLN A 362 20.58 46.37 22.67
N GLN A 363 19.85 45.54 23.40
CA GLN A 363 20.15 44.12 23.53
C GLN A 363 19.18 43.35 22.64
N VAL A 364 19.72 42.67 21.62
CA VAL A 364 18.95 41.79 20.74
C VAL A 364 19.28 40.35 21.11
N GLU A 365 18.26 39.63 21.57
CA GLU A 365 18.35 38.21 21.83
C GLU A 365 17.78 37.43 20.62
N HIS A 366 18.62 36.61 19.99
CA HIS A 366 18.19 35.68 18.95
C HIS A 366 17.79 34.36 19.60
N VAL A 367 16.50 34.23 19.94
CA VAL A 367 15.92 33.04 20.60
C VAL A 367 15.43 31.99 19.59
N SER A 368 15.15 32.40 18.36
CA SER A 368 14.53 31.54 17.36
C SER A 368 15.57 30.91 16.45
N GLY A 369 15.49 29.59 16.28
CA GLY A 369 16.24 28.92 15.23
C GLY A 369 15.81 29.46 13.87
N TYR A 370 16.77 29.90 13.05
CA TYR A 370 16.52 30.41 11.71
C TYR A 370 17.21 29.53 10.67
N VAL A 371 16.64 29.50 9.46
CA VAL A 371 17.24 28.77 8.34
C VAL A 371 18.47 29.56 7.88
N SER A 372 19.66 29.00 8.06
CA SER A 372 20.91 29.62 7.65
C SER A 372 21.22 29.38 6.18
N ASP A 373 20.84 28.21 5.66
CA ASP A 373 21.03 27.89 4.25
C ASP A 373 19.95 26.92 3.74
N ILE A 374 19.63 27.01 2.45
CA ILE A 374 18.74 26.07 1.77
C ILE A 374 19.21 25.82 0.34
N MET A 375 19.29 24.55 -0.03
CA MET A 375 19.64 24.08 -1.37
C MET A 375 18.52 23.19 -1.90
N VAL A 376 18.18 23.39 -3.18
CA VAL A 376 17.08 22.71 -3.85
C VAL A 376 17.58 22.11 -5.16
N SER A 377 17.35 20.80 -5.33
CA SER A 377 17.59 20.09 -6.58
C SER A 377 16.28 19.54 -7.11
N VAL A 378 15.95 19.88 -8.35
CA VAL A 378 14.72 19.43 -9.03
C VAL A 378 15.10 18.63 -10.27
N THR A 379 14.60 17.41 -10.38
CA THR A 379 14.78 16.57 -11.55
C THR A 379 13.44 16.37 -12.25
N ILE A 380 13.38 16.66 -13.55
CA ILE A 380 12.16 16.56 -14.37
C ILE A 380 12.37 15.55 -15.49
N ASN A 381 11.36 14.71 -15.74
CA ASN A 381 11.39 13.72 -16.79
C ASN A 381 11.34 14.40 -18.17
N GLN A 382 12.30 14.06 -19.04
CA GLN A 382 12.38 14.62 -20.38
C GLN A 382 11.12 14.39 -21.23
N SER A 383 10.39 13.29 -21.01
CA SER A 383 9.14 13.01 -21.74
C SER A 383 8.01 13.99 -21.41
N ALA A 384 8.02 14.57 -20.21
CA ALA A 384 7.00 15.49 -19.73
C ALA A 384 7.42 16.97 -19.82
N ALA A 385 8.72 17.24 -20.03
CA ALA A 385 9.31 18.58 -19.96
C ALA A 385 8.74 19.61 -20.96
N GLY A 386 8.01 19.17 -22.00
CA GLY A 386 7.08 20.02 -22.74
C GLY A 386 7.62 21.30 -23.39
N GLY A 387 8.94 21.43 -23.57
CA GLY A 387 9.57 22.62 -24.17
C GLY A 387 9.61 23.86 -23.26
N VAL A 388 9.42 23.70 -21.94
CA VAL A 388 9.62 24.79 -20.97
C VAL A 388 11.11 25.13 -20.89
N ASP A 389 11.45 26.42 -20.99
CA ASP A 389 12.83 26.89 -20.83
C ASP A 389 13.26 26.73 -19.37
N GLU A 390 14.48 26.21 -19.14
CA GLU A 390 15.07 26.09 -17.81
C GLU A 390 15.09 27.46 -17.11
N ASN A 391 15.29 28.54 -17.86
CA ASN A 391 15.31 29.92 -17.34
C ASN A 391 13.99 30.37 -16.69
N ASP A 392 12.85 29.80 -17.09
CA ASP A 392 11.55 30.10 -16.49
C ASP A 392 11.27 29.25 -15.24
N LEU A 393 11.93 28.10 -15.12
CA LEU A 393 11.78 27.20 -13.96
C LEU A 393 12.49 27.74 -12.71
N TYR A 394 13.68 28.31 -12.86
CA TYR A 394 14.45 28.89 -11.75
C TYR A 394 13.64 29.88 -10.90
N PRO A 395 13.07 30.98 -11.46
CA PRO A 395 12.33 31.95 -10.66
C PRO A 395 10.99 31.39 -10.14
N HIS A 396 10.46 30.35 -10.77
CA HIS A 396 9.25 29.69 -10.29
C HIS A 396 9.51 28.83 -9.05
N ILE A 397 10.55 27.98 -9.11
CA ILE A 397 10.99 27.14 -7.99
C ILE A 397 11.49 28.01 -6.84
N ALA A 398 12.24 29.09 -7.13
CA ALA A 398 12.75 30.00 -6.11
C ALA A 398 11.63 30.65 -5.29
N ARG A 399 10.55 31.10 -5.94
CA ARG A 399 9.39 31.69 -5.25
C ARG A 399 8.63 30.67 -4.41
N ALA A 400 8.53 29.42 -4.87
CA ALA A 400 7.94 28.34 -4.09
C ALA A 400 8.80 27.95 -2.87
N ALA A 401 10.13 28.03 -3.02
CA ALA A 401 11.10 27.69 -1.98
C ALA A 401 11.38 28.84 -0.98
N GLY A 402 10.99 30.09 -1.31
CA GLY A 402 11.32 31.26 -0.51
C GLY A 402 12.76 31.74 -0.67
N ILE A 403 13.42 31.42 -1.79
CA ILE A 403 14.79 31.82 -2.11
C ILE A 403 14.78 33.16 -2.84
N SER A 404 15.61 34.11 -2.40
CA SER A 404 15.72 35.45 -2.99
C SER A 404 16.36 35.41 -4.39
N ALA A 405 16.08 36.43 -5.21
CA ALA A 405 16.46 36.46 -6.64
C ALA A 405 17.98 36.43 -6.88
N ASP A 406 18.75 36.97 -5.94
CA ASP A 406 20.20 37.03 -5.96
C ASP A 406 20.87 35.67 -5.71
N MET A 407 20.22 34.75 -4.99
CA MET A 407 20.79 33.45 -4.61
C MET A 407 20.31 32.27 -5.47
N GLN A 408 19.47 32.51 -6.49
CA GLN A 408 18.82 31.42 -7.26
C GLN A 408 19.83 30.52 -7.98
N GLN A 409 20.87 31.11 -8.59
CA GLN A 409 21.86 30.35 -9.38
C GLN A 409 22.77 29.49 -8.50
N ASP A 410 23.01 29.90 -7.25
CA ASP A 410 23.89 29.17 -6.33
C ASP A 410 23.14 28.08 -5.55
N LYS A 411 21.84 28.26 -5.33
CA LYS A 411 21.04 27.42 -4.42
C LYS A 411 20.09 26.46 -5.12
N ILE A 412 19.76 26.69 -6.39
CA ILE A 412 18.82 25.88 -7.15
C ILE A 412 19.54 25.19 -8.30
N HIS A 413 19.31 23.90 -8.47
CA HIS A 413 19.77 23.16 -9.63
C HIS A 413 18.59 22.38 -10.25
N VAL A 414 18.38 22.55 -11.56
CA VAL A 414 17.33 21.85 -12.30
C VAL A 414 17.99 20.91 -13.30
N LEU A 415 17.60 19.64 -13.28
CA LEU A 415 18.07 18.62 -14.22
C LEU A 415 16.90 18.05 -15.01
N ILE A 416 16.94 18.18 -16.33
CA ILE A 416 15.96 17.55 -17.22
C ILE A 416 16.62 16.32 -17.87
N GLY A 417 16.08 15.13 -17.63
CA GLY A 417 16.66 13.89 -18.13
C GLY A 417 15.65 12.75 -18.28
N PRO A 418 15.94 11.73 -19.12
CA PRO A 418 15.04 10.60 -19.30
C PRO A 418 15.07 9.69 -18.07
N PHE A 419 13.90 9.37 -17.53
CA PHE A 419 13.78 8.46 -16.38
C PHE A 419 13.92 7.01 -16.81
N TYR A 420 14.42 6.16 -15.89
CA TYR A 420 14.55 4.74 -16.14
C TYR A 420 13.18 4.07 -16.26
N GLN A 421 12.90 3.48 -17.43
CA GLN A 421 11.70 2.68 -17.67
C GLN A 421 12.10 1.21 -17.79
N PRO A 422 11.73 0.32 -16.85
CA PRO A 422 11.98 -1.10 -17.01
C PRO A 422 11.20 -1.60 -18.23
N SER A 423 11.90 -2.22 -19.18
CA SER A 423 11.29 -2.78 -20.39
C SER A 423 10.36 -3.94 -20.02
N THR A 424 9.05 -3.68 -19.94
CA THR A 424 8.00 -4.68 -19.73
C THR A 424 7.70 -5.43 -21.02
N ASN A 425 8.70 -6.07 -21.62
CA ASN A 425 8.50 -7.07 -22.67
C ASN A 425 8.45 -8.45 -22.03
N LEU A 426 7.46 -8.67 -21.15
CA LEU A 426 7.09 -10.01 -20.72
C LEU A 426 6.04 -10.51 -21.72
N PRO A 427 6.29 -11.59 -22.47
CA PRO A 427 5.28 -12.18 -23.33
C PRO A 427 4.14 -12.69 -22.44
N VAL A 428 3.01 -11.98 -22.44
CA VAL A 428 1.79 -12.48 -21.78
C VAL A 428 1.41 -13.78 -22.49
N PRO A 429 1.37 -14.94 -21.79
CA PRO A 429 0.90 -16.17 -22.40
C PRO A 429 -0.60 -16.02 -22.62
N VAL A 430 -1.02 -15.79 -23.86
CA VAL A 430 -2.43 -15.89 -24.23
C VAL A 430 -2.88 -17.34 -24.01
N PRO A 431 -3.84 -17.61 -23.11
CA PRO A 431 -4.35 -18.97 -22.93
C PRO A 431 -4.99 -19.41 -24.25
N ALA A 432 -4.56 -20.56 -24.77
CA ALA A 432 -5.06 -21.09 -26.03
C ALA A 432 -6.54 -21.43 -25.90
N THR A 433 -7.41 -20.56 -26.40
CA THR A 433 -8.85 -20.81 -26.47
C THR A 433 -9.11 -22.01 -27.38
N VAL A 434 -9.71 -23.07 -26.84
CA VAL A 434 -10.08 -24.26 -27.62
C VAL A 434 -11.03 -23.86 -28.76
N PRO A 435 -10.71 -24.17 -30.04
CA PRO A 435 -11.53 -23.78 -31.17
C PRO A 435 -12.94 -24.37 -31.10
N LEU A 436 -13.96 -23.56 -31.39
CA LEU A 436 -15.39 -23.91 -31.30
C LEU A 436 -15.78 -25.20 -32.06
N TRP A 437 -15.04 -25.51 -33.14
CA TRP A 437 -15.15 -26.72 -33.96
C TRP A 437 -14.88 -28.00 -33.16
N VAL A 438 -13.94 -27.96 -32.20
CA VAL A 438 -13.58 -29.10 -31.34
C VAL A 438 -14.73 -29.40 -30.37
N ILE A 439 -15.37 -28.37 -29.84
CA ILE A 439 -16.56 -28.49 -28.96
C ILE A 439 -17.75 -29.06 -29.76
N LEU A 440 -17.98 -28.56 -30.97
CA LEU A 440 -19.03 -29.07 -31.86
C LEU A 440 -18.77 -30.52 -32.31
N ALA A 441 -17.50 -30.87 -32.58
CA ALA A 441 -17.12 -32.25 -32.92
C ALA A 441 -17.28 -33.21 -31.73
N ALA A 442 -16.92 -32.78 -30.52
CA ALA A 442 -17.14 -33.56 -29.30
C ALA A 442 -18.63 -33.78 -29.00
N ALA A 443 -19.45 -32.74 -29.15
CA ALA A 443 -20.91 -32.83 -28.99
C ALA A 443 -21.55 -33.74 -30.07
N GLY A 444 -21.10 -33.64 -31.32
CA GLY A 444 -21.53 -34.52 -32.41
C GLY A 444 -21.15 -35.99 -32.18
N GLY A 445 -19.92 -36.25 -31.70
CA GLY A 445 -19.45 -37.58 -31.35
C GLY A 445 -20.26 -38.23 -30.23
N LEU A 446 -20.61 -37.46 -29.20
CA LEU A 446 -21.41 -37.93 -28.07
C LEU A 446 -22.85 -38.27 -28.49
N ALA A 447 -23.45 -37.47 -29.39
CA ALA A 447 -24.78 -37.75 -29.94
C ALA A 447 -24.80 -39.04 -30.78
N VAL A 448 -23.79 -39.27 -31.63
CA VAL A 448 -23.67 -40.51 -32.42
C VAL A 448 -23.46 -41.73 -31.51
N PHE A 449 -22.64 -41.59 -30.46
CA PHE A 449 -22.40 -42.63 -29.48
C PHE A 449 -23.68 -43.05 -28.73
N LEU A 450 -24.50 -42.07 -28.30
CA LEU A 450 -25.78 -42.35 -27.65
C LEU A 450 -26.78 -43.05 -28.59
N VAL A 451 -26.83 -42.65 -29.87
CA VAL A 451 -27.70 -43.30 -30.87
C VAL A 451 -27.24 -44.75 -31.11
N LEU A 452 -25.93 -44.99 -31.22
CA LEU A 452 -25.37 -46.33 -31.35
C LEU A 452 -25.68 -47.21 -30.12
N LEU A 453 -25.55 -46.65 -28.92
CA LEU A 453 -25.84 -47.34 -27.67
C LEU A 453 -27.32 -47.74 -27.56
N ILE A 454 -28.24 -46.86 -28.01
CA ILE A 454 -29.68 -47.14 -28.08
C ILE A 454 -29.98 -48.24 -29.11
N ILE A 455 -29.34 -48.22 -30.29
CA ILE A 455 -29.49 -49.26 -31.32
C ILE A 455 -28.99 -50.60 -30.80
N ILE A 456 -27.84 -50.64 -30.11
CA ILE A 456 -27.28 -51.85 -29.51
C ILE A 456 -28.21 -52.41 -28.41
N LEU A 457 -28.78 -51.55 -27.56
CA LEU A 457 -29.76 -51.97 -26.54
C LEU A 457 -31.05 -52.52 -27.16
N LEU A 458 -31.53 -51.94 -28.26
CA LEU A 458 -32.71 -52.42 -28.99
C LEU A 458 -32.43 -53.75 -29.71
N LEU A 459 -31.25 -53.93 -30.29
CA LEU A 459 -30.82 -55.19 -30.88
C LEU A 459 -30.65 -56.29 -29.83
N ARG A 460 -30.07 -55.97 -28.66
CA ARG A 460 -30.01 -56.88 -27.50
C ARG A 460 -31.40 -57.26 -27.00
N ARG A 461 -32.35 -56.32 -26.92
CA ARG A 461 -33.76 -56.60 -26.57
C ARG A 461 -34.45 -57.48 -27.62
N ARG A 462 -34.17 -57.29 -28.92
CA ARG A 462 -34.68 -58.17 -29.98
C ARG A 462 -34.09 -59.57 -29.91
N LYS A 463 -32.80 -59.72 -29.62
CA LYS A 463 -32.13 -61.03 -29.48
C LYS A 463 -32.70 -61.80 -28.29
N LYS A 464 -32.87 -61.15 -27.14
CA LYS A 464 -33.50 -61.77 -25.95
C LYS A 464 -34.95 -62.23 -26.22
N ARG A 465 -35.73 -61.46 -27.00
CA ARG A 465 -37.10 -61.87 -27.40
C ARG A 465 -37.14 -63.04 -28.37
N LYS A 466 -36.18 -63.12 -29.30
CA LYS A 466 -36.05 -64.26 -30.21
C LYS A 466 -35.59 -65.52 -29.48
N GLN A 467 -34.67 -65.40 -28.53
CA GLN A 467 -34.22 -66.51 -27.68
C GLN A 467 -35.35 -67.02 -26.77
N ALA A 468 -36.13 -66.11 -26.18
CA ALA A 468 -37.31 -66.49 -25.38
C ALA A 468 -38.40 -67.18 -26.22
N ALA A 469 -38.59 -66.77 -27.49
CA ALA A 469 -39.54 -67.41 -28.40
C ALA A 469 -39.08 -68.80 -28.86
N LEU A 470 -37.77 -68.98 -29.11
CA LEU A 470 -37.18 -70.28 -29.45
C LEU A 470 -37.21 -71.27 -28.28
N LEU A 471 -36.96 -70.79 -27.05
CA LEU A 471 -37.11 -71.58 -25.83
C LEU A 471 -38.57 -71.97 -25.56
N ALA A 472 -39.51 -71.05 -25.79
CA ALA A 472 -40.95 -71.35 -25.68
C ALA A 472 -41.42 -72.36 -26.75
N GLU A 473 -40.87 -72.31 -27.96
CA GLU A 473 -41.16 -73.30 -29.02
C GLU A 473 -40.54 -74.67 -28.70
N GLN A 474 -39.34 -74.72 -28.09
CA GLN A 474 -38.72 -75.96 -27.60
C GLN A 474 -39.49 -76.55 -26.41
N MET A 475 -39.98 -75.73 -25.48
CA MET A 475 -40.84 -76.17 -24.38
C MET A 475 -42.21 -76.66 -24.86
N ALA A 476 -42.79 -76.03 -25.90
CA ALA A 476 -44.04 -76.48 -26.50
C ALA A 476 -43.92 -77.83 -27.23
N LYS A 477 -42.74 -78.14 -27.82
CA LYS A 477 -42.45 -79.44 -28.44
C LYS A 477 -42.14 -80.54 -27.41
N MET A 478 -41.61 -80.18 -26.23
CA MET A 478 -41.40 -81.13 -25.12
C MET A 478 -42.71 -81.45 -24.35
N ALA A 479 -43.68 -80.54 -24.36
CA ALA A 479 -44.98 -80.72 -23.69
C ALA A 479 -45.95 -81.68 -24.43
N GLN A 480 -45.60 -82.17 -25.62
CA GLN A 480 -46.48 -83.04 -26.42
C GLN A 480 -46.24 -84.54 -26.21
N ASN A 481 -45.23 -84.93 -25.42
CA ASN A 481 -45.00 -86.31 -25.00
C ASN A 481 -44.90 -86.38 -23.49
N THR A 482 -46.01 -86.73 -22.84
CA THR A 482 -45.97 -87.22 -21.46
C THR A 482 -47.13 -88.19 -21.22
N PRO A 483 -46.86 -89.32 -20.56
CA PRO A 483 -47.84 -89.90 -19.65
C PRO A 483 -47.34 -89.88 -18.20
N VAL A 484 -48.09 -89.12 -17.39
CA VAL A 484 -48.71 -89.41 -16.07
C VAL A 484 -47.81 -89.86 -14.87
N PRO A 485 -48.11 -89.36 -13.63
CA PRO A 485 -47.14 -89.09 -12.56
C PRO A 485 -47.28 -89.99 -11.31
N VAL A 486 -46.32 -89.88 -10.37
CA VAL A 486 -46.48 -90.32 -8.97
C VAL A 486 -45.86 -89.28 -8.02
N PRO A 487 -46.51 -88.90 -6.89
CA PRO A 487 -46.12 -87.76 -6.04
C PRO A 487 -45.58 -88.16 -4.66
N VAL A 488 -44.60 -87.44 -4.10
CA VAL A 488 -44.43 -87.15 -2.64
C VAL A 488 -43.34 -86.05 -2.42
N PRO A 489 -43.25 -85.36 -1.26
CA PRO A 489 -43.34 -83.90 -1.21
C PRO A 489 -42.13 -83.19 -0.57
N GLU A 490 -42.19 -81.86 -0.65
CA GLU A 490 -41.64 -80.84 0.26
C GLU A 490 -40.22 -80.97 0.84
N GLY A 491 -39.34 -80.12 0.30
CA GLY A 491 -38.20 -79.53 1.01
C GLY A 491 -37.85 -78.23 0.29
N ALA A 492 -38.11 -77.11 0.94
CA ALA A 492 -38.10 -75.79 0.35
C ALA A 492 -36.74 -75.34 -0.23
N ASP A 493 -36.90 -74.69 -1.37
CA ASP A 493 -36.04 -73.77 -2.09
C ASP A 493 -35.34 -72.71 -1.21
N ILE A 494 -34.01 -72.56 -1.35
CA ILE A 494 -33.37 -71.24 -1.46
C ILE A 494 -32.11 -71.37 -2.33
N MET A 495 -31.99 -70.45 -3.29
CA MET A 495 -30.97 -70.29 -4.33
C MET A 495 -29.53 -70.19 -3.80
N ASP A 496 -28.55 -70.59 -4.63
CA ASP A 496 -27.25 -69.90 -4.72
C ASP A 496 -26.67 -69.98 -6.15
N MET A 497 -26.78 -68.87 -6.86
CA MET A 497 -26.26 -68.62 -8.22
C MET A 497 -24.84 -68.00 -8.20
N ASP A 498 -24.07 -68.20 -7.12
CA ASP A 498 -22.74 -67.58 -6.92
C ASP A 498 -21.55 -68.58 -6.99
N THR A 499 -21.79 -69.83 -7.40
CA THR A 499 -20.78 -70.89 -7.38
C THR A 499 -19.89 -70.99 -8.63
N GLU A 500 -20.31 -70.47 -9.79
CA GLU A 500 -19.48 -70.55 -11.01
C GLU A 500 -18.36 -69.49 -11.03
N LYS A 501 -18.65 -68.22 -10.71
CA LYS A 501 -17.66 -67.14 -10.69
C LYS A 501 -16.59 -67.31 -9.62
N SER A 502 -16.98 -67.86 -8.47
CA SER A 502 -16.07 -68.11 -7.35
C SER A 502 -15.11 -69.27 -7.63
N MET A 503 -15.53 -70.23 -8.46
CA MET A 503 -14.68 -71.33 -8.90
C MET A 503 -13.67 -70.89 -9.98
N GLU A 504 -14.07 -69.98 -10.87
CA GLU A 504 -13.19 -69.39 -11.90
C GLU A 504 -12.11 -68.51 -11.26
N LEU A 505 -12.47 -67.63 -10.32
CA LEU A 505 -11.49 -66.82 -9.57
C LEU A 505 -10.46 -67.69 -8.81
N ARG A 506 -10.89 -68.79 -8.19
CA ARG A 506 -9.98 -69.70 -7.47
C ARG A 506 -8.98 -70.36 -8.41
N LYS A 507 -9.38 -70.65 -9.64
CA LYS A 507 -8.52 -71.26 -10.66
C LYS A 507 -7.48 -70.27 -11.19
N ASP A 508 -7.89 -69.03 -11.40
CA ASP A 508 -7.01 -67.95 -11.87
C ASP A 508 -6.00 -67.53 -10.80
N VAL A 509 -6.42 -67.43 -9.54
CA VAL A 509 -5.50 -67.16 -8.42
C VAL A 509 -4.47 -68.28 -8.24
N ARG A 510 -4.88 -69.54 -8.40
CA ARG A 510 -3.95 -70.69 -8.34
C ARG A 510 -2.95 -70.67 -9.49
N LYS A 511 -3.40 -70.38 -10.70
CA LYS A 511 -2.56 -70.31 -11.90
C LYS A 511 -1.57 -69.15 -11.84
N PHE A 512 -2.00 -68.00 -11.32
CA PHE A 512 -1.12 -66.84 -11.09
C PHE A 512 -0.03 -67.13 -10.05
N ALA A 513 -0.36 -67.84 -8.97
CA ALA A 513 0.61 -68.25 -7.95
C ALA A 513 1.63 -69.29 -8.47
N GLU A 514 1.22 -70.18 -9.37
CA GLU A 514 2.11 -71.16 -10.03
C GLU A 514 3.03 -70.50 -11.07
N GLU A 515 2.54 -69.51 -11.83
CA GLU A 515 3.32 -68.81 -12.86
C GLU A 515 4.30 -67.78 -12.25
N ASN A 516 4.00 -67.21 -11.08
CA ASN A 516 4.81 -66.15 -10.45
C ASN A 516 5.01 -66.37 -8.94
N PRO A 517 5.83 -67.37 -8.53
CA PRO A 517 6.01 -67.71 -7.12
C PRO A 517 6.67 -66.60 -6.30
N GLU A 518 7.54 -65.78 -6.90
CA GLU A 518 8.24 -64.67 -6.21
C GLU A 518 7.29 -63.52 -5.83
N ILE A 519 6.34 -63.19 -6.71
CA ILE A 519 5.36 -62.12 -6.48
C ILE A 519 4.33 -62.57 -5.44
N ALA A 520 3.86 -63.82 -5.53
CA ALA A 520 2.97 -64.40 -4.53
C ALA A 520 3.61 -64.43 -3.14
N ALA A 521 4.90 -64.77 -3.03
CA ALA A 521 5.64 -64.72 -1.77
C ALA A 521 5.79 -63.29 -1.22
N GLN A 522 6.00 -62.29 -2.08
CA GLN A 522 6.05 -60.88 -1.65
C GLN A 522 4.69 -60.38 -1.15
N MET A 523 3.58 -60.78 -1.77
CA MET A 523 2.23 -60.41 -1.32
C MET A 523 1.89 -61.05 0.04
N VAL A 524 2.22 -62.33 0.23
CA VAL A 524 2.06 -63.02 1.53
C VAL A 524 2.94 -62.38 2.61
N LYS A 525 4.17 -61.99 2.25
CA LYS A 525 5.08 -61.26 3.15
C LYS A 525 4.56 -59.87 3.52
N ALA A 526 3.93 -59.16 2.59
CA ALA A 526 3.31 -57.86 2.86
C ALA A 526 2.12 -58.00 3.82
N TRP A 527 1.26 -59.00 3.61
CA TRP A 527 0.13 -59.29 4.50
C TRP A 527 0.56 -59.75 5.89
N LEU A 528 1.64 -60.54 6.00
CA LEU A 528 2.22 -60.89 7.31
C LEU A 528 2.82 -59.68 8.03
N ARG A 529 3.34 -58.69 7.30
CA ARG A 529 3.93 -57.47 7.90
C ARG A 529 2.89 -56.43 8.32
N GLU A 530 1.72 -56.44 7.69
CA GLU A 530 0.61 -55.53 8.01
C GLU A 530 -0.18 -55.98 9.25
N GLY A 531 -0.11 -57.27 9.60
CA GLY A 531 -0.67 -57.81 10.85
C GLY A 531 0.13 -57.49 12.12
N ASP A 532 1.41 -57.14 12.00
CA ASP A 532 2.31 -56.81 13.13
C ASP A 532 2.31 -55.30 13.48
N SER A 533 1.57 -54.47 12.75
CA SER A 533 1.48 -53.01 12.98
C SER A 533 0.23 -52.55 13.73
N MET A 534 -0.53 -53.48 14.32
CA MET A 534 -1.64 -53.17 15.22
C MET A 534 -1.50 -53.93 16.54
N GLU A 535 -0.52 -53.55 17.34
CA GLU A 535 -0.54 -53.64 18.81
C GLU A 535 0.04 -52.37 19.42
#